data_AF-A0A8B8S6W8-F1
#
_entry.id   AF-A0A8B8S6W8-F1
#
_cell.length_a   1.000
_cell.length_b   1.000
_cell.length_c   1.000
_cell.angle_alpha   90.00
_cell.angle_beta   90.00
_cell.angle_gamma   90.00
#
_symmetry.space_group_name_H-M   'P 1'
#
loop_
_entity.id
_entity.type
_entity.pdbx_description
1 polymer ?
#
loop_
_entity_poly.entity_id
_entity_poly.type
_entity_poly.pdbx_seq_one_letter_code
_entity_poly.pdbx_strand_id
1 'polypeptide(L)'
;MKILLKVGGILVMPVEDQLTQIMRTGQNTWESKNILAVSFAPLVQPSKSDSGKPDCVGLPPCAVRNLQDLARIYIRRTLRNFINDEMQAKGIPQRAPPKRKRKRVKQRINTYVFVGNQLIPQPLDSEEEERMEEDREEEEKDDGEATKPEEPPQNLLREKIMKLPLPESLKAYLTYFREK
;
A
#
# COMPACT_ATOMS: atom_id res chain seq x y z
N MET A 1 -6.92 17.53 26.78
CA MET A 1 -7.49 16.47 25.91
C MET A 1 -8.96 16.70 25.58
N LYS A 2 -9.82 17.08 26.54
CA LYS A 2 -11.27 17.31 26.30
C LYS A 2 -11.54 18.28 25.13
N ILE A 3 -10.76 19.35 24.95
CA ILE A 3 -10.97 20.36 23.90
C ILE A 3 -10.86 19.85 22.45
N LEU A 4 -10.26 18.68 22.23
CA LEU A 4 -10.11 18.07 20.90
C LEU A 4 -11.37 17.34 20.42
N LEU A 5 -12.35 17.10 21.31
CA LEU A 5 -13.61 16.49 20.91
C LEU A 5 -14.51 17.48 20.18
N LYS A 6 -15.11 17.03 19.08
CA LYS A 6 -16.17 17.77 18.39
C LYS A 6 -17.45 17.79 19.23
N VAL A 7 -18.37 18.72 18.97
CA VAL A 7 -19.70 18.73 19.59
C VAL A 7 -20.44 17.45 19.20
N GLY A 8 -21.06 16.78 20.17
CA GLY A 8 -21.62 15.42 20.04
C GLY A 8 -20.58 14.30 20.13
N GLY A 9 -19.29 14.62 20.24
CA GLY A 9 -18.22 13.64 20.41
C GLY A 9 -18.21 13.05 21.81
N ILE A 10 -17.85 11.77 21.90
CA ILE A 10 -17.80 10.99 23.13
C ILE A 10 -16.34 10.60 23.41
N LEU A 11 -15.87 10.82 24.63
CA LEU A 11 -14.59 10.38 25.14
C LEU A 11 -14.81 9.38 26.27
N VAL A 12 -14.23 8.20 26.15
CA VAL A 12 -14.22 7.21 27.23
C VAL A 12 -12.80 7.12 27.77
N MET A 13 -12.61 7.35 29.07
CA MET A 13 -11.30 7.33 29.73
C MET A 13 -11.44 6.84 31.17
N PRO A 14 -10.48 6.04 31.67
CA PRO A 14 -10.42 5.69 33.08
C PRO A 14 -9.99 6.90 33.92
N VAL A 15 -10.78 7.24 34.94
CA VAL A 15 -10.54 8.30 35.91
C VAL A 15 -10.91 7.74 37.28
N GLU A 16 -10.00 7.84 38.25
CA GLU A 16 -10.26 7.42 39.66
C GLU A 16 -10.84 5.99 39.76
N ASP A 17 -10.20 5.04 39.06
CA ASP A 17 -10.61 3.62 39.02
C ASP A 17 -12.03 3.37 38.47
N GLN A 18 -12.58 4.32 37.72
CA GLN A 18 -13.85 4.18 37.00
C GLN A 18 -13.71 4.55 35.52
N LEU A 19 -14.39 3.80 34.66
CA LEU A 19 -14.52 4.10 33.24
C LEU A 19 -15.56 5.20 33.09
N THR A 20 -15.10 6.39 32.73
CA THR A 20 -15.95 7.57 32.59
C THR A 20 -16.18 7.89 31.12
N GLN A 21 -17.43 8.15 30.77
CA GLN A 21 -17.85 8.63 29.47
C GLN A 21 -18.12 10.13 29.57
N ILE A 22 -17.39 10.92 28.78
CA ILE A 22 -17.49 12.37 28.74
C ILE A 22 -17.98 12.75 27.34
N MET A 23 -19.17 13.33 27.25
CA MET A 23 -19.78 13.78 26.00
C MET A 23 -19.75 15.31 25.90
N ARG A 24 -19.34 15.83 24.74
CA ARG A 24 -19.40 17.28 24.47
C ARG A 24 -20.81 17.66 24.02
N THR A 25 -21.63 18.23 24.89
CA THR A 25 -23.01 18.64 24.54
C THR A 25 -23.06 19.95 23.77
N GLY A 26 -22.09 20.84 23.98
CA GLY A 26 -22.06 22.17 23.35
C GLY A 26 -20.64 22.71 23.20
N GLN A 27 -20.52 24.01 22.91
CA GLN A 27 -19.20 24.62 22.70
C GLN A 27 -18.35 24.59 23.98
N ASN A 28 -18.96 24.88 25.14
CA ASN A 28 -18.27 24.92 26.44
C ASN A 28 -18.91 24.02 27.50
N THR A 29 -19.88 23.18 27.13
CA THR A 29 -20.61 22.30 28.05
C THR A 29 -20.25 20.83 27.82
N TRP A 30 -20.08 20.11 28.93
CA TRP A 30 -19.66 18.71 28.96
C TRP A 30 -20.55 17.93 29.92
N GLU A 31 -20.96 16.74 29.51
CA GLU A 31 -21.70 15.79 30.33
C GLU A 31 -20.77 14.61 30.66
N SER A 32 -20.72 14.17 31.92
CA SER A 32 -19.86 13.06 32.35
C SER A 32 -20.69 12.00 33.05
N LYS A 33 -20.49 10.73 32.67
CA LYS A 33 -21.20 9.56 33.20
C LYS A 33 -20.20 8.47 33.57
N ASN A 34 -20.32 7.93 34.77
CA ASN A 34 -19.53 6.78 35.20
C ASN A 34 -20.22 5.50 34.74
N ILE A 35 -19.49 4.63 34.06
CA ILE A 35 -20.04 3.39 33.49
C ILE A 35 -19.73 2.20 34.41
N LEU A 36 -18.45 1.98 34.72
CA LEU A 36 -17.99 0.75 35.38
C LEU A 36 -16.76 1.04 36.23
N ALA A 37 -16.60 0.36 37.36
CA ALA A 37 -15.33 0.31 38.06
C ALA A 37 -14.32 -0.53 37.28
N VAL A 38 -13.08 -0.06 37.18
CA VAL A 38 -12.00 -0.62 36.36
C VAL A 38 -10.65 -0.36 37.03
N SER A 39 -9.70 -1.28 36.88
CA SER A 39 -8.32 -1.05 37.29
C SER A 39 -7.43 -1.01 36.05
N PHE A 40 -6.70 0.10 35.88
CA PHE A 40 -5.76 0.31 34.78
C PHE A 40 -4.40 0.73 35.33
N ALA A 41 -3.35 0.55 34.52
CA ALA A 41 -2.05 1.13 34.83
C ALA A 41 -2.13 2.68 34.85
N PRO A 42 -1.39 3.37 35.75
CA PRO A 42 -1.40 4.82 35.81
C PRO A 42 -0.99 5.47 34.47
N LEU A 43 -1.71 6.51 34.05
CA LEU A 43 -1.32 7.31 32.89
C LEU A 43 -0.07 8.12 33.23
N VAL A 44 1.06 7.75 32.63
CA VAL A 44 2.33 8.47 32.79
C VAL A 44 2.28 9.74 31.95
N GLN A 45 2.15 10.90 32.60
CA GLN A 45 2.30 12.18 31.93
C GLN A 45 3.80 12.43 31.67
N PRO A 46 4.24 12.67 30.43
CA PRO A 46 5.62 13.03 30.17
C PRO A 46 5.95 14.34 30.90
N SER A 47 7.02 14.33 31.69
CA SER A 47 7.44 15.49 32.48
C SER A 47 8.00 16.58 31.56
N LYS A 48 7.67 17.84 31.81
CA LYS A 48 8.19 18.98 31.02
C LYS A 48 9.68 19.26 31.25
N SER A 49 10.29 18.62 32.25
CA SER A 49 11.68 18.81 32.67
C SER A 49 12.66 17.77 32.12
N ASP A 50 12.18 16.78 31.36
CA ASP A 50 13.06 15.85 30.65
C ASP A 50 13.50 16.46 29.31
N SER A 51 14.33 17.50 29.40
CA SER A 51 14.93 18.22 28.27
C SER A 51 16.13 17.46 27.67
N GLY A 52 16.09 16.13 27.65
CA GLY A 52 17.16 15.30 27.12
C GLY A 52 16.78 14.64 25.81
N LYS A 53 15.72 13.85 25.81
CA LYS A 53 15.17 13.19 24.63
C LYS A 53 13.70 12.96 24.87
N PRO A 54 12.78 13.59 24.12
CA PRO A 54 11.44 13.05 24.12
C PRO A 54 11.58 11.63 23.55
N ASP A 55 11.12 10.60 24.27
CA ASP A 55 10.63 9.35 23.66
C ASP A 55 9.38 9.66 22.81
N CYS A 56 9.48 10.70 21.98
CA CYS A 56 8.62 10.93 20.85
C CYS A 56 8.97 9.79 19.91
N VAL A 57 8.14 8.74 19.97
CA VAL A 57 8.07 7.71 18.93
C VAL A 57 8.20 8.42 17.58
N GLY A 58 9.35 8.25 16.95
CA GLY A 58 9.68 8.94 15.71
C GLY A 58 8.69 8.50 14.66
N LEU A 59 7.65 9.30 14.43
CA LEU A 59 6.74 9.03 13.33
C LEU A 59 7.55 9.09 12.04
N PRO A 60 7.27 8.19 11.07
CA PRO A 60 7.89 8.29 9.75
C PRO A 60 7.74 9.73 9.24
N PRO A 61 8.78 10.31 8.61
CA PRO A 61 8.70 11.65 8.07
C PRO A 61 7.42 11.78 7.24
N CYS A 62 6.56 12.72 7.61
CA CYS A 62 5.33 12.99 6.88
C CYS A 62 5.67 13.71 5.57
N ALA A 63 6.20 12.95 4.60
CA ALA A 63 6.50 13.44 3.27
C ALA A 63 5.23 13.41 2.42
N VAL A 64 4.43 14.47 2.53
CA VAL A 64 3.31 14.69 1.59
C VAL A 64 3.87 14.96 0.20
N ARG A 65 3.23 14.40 -0.83
CA ARG A 65 3.58 14.71 -2.23
C ARG A 65 3.37 16.20 -2.48
N ASN A 66 4.30 16.85 -3.18
CA ASN A 66 4.13 18.23 -3.62
C ASN A 66 2.84 18.35 -4.46
N LEU A 67 2.13 19.48 -4.34
CA LEU A 67 0.97 19.79 -5.17
C LEU A 67 1.27 19.62 -6.66
N GLN A 68 2.48 19.99 -7.09
CA GLN A 68 2.95 19.77 -8.45
C GLN A 68 2.82 18.28 -8.83
N ASP A 69 3.40 17.37 -8.05
CA ASP A 69 3.35 15.93 -8.31
C ASP A 69 1.91 15.41 -8.36
N LEU A 70 1.05 15.86 -7.45
CA LEU A 70 -0.37 15.51 -7.43
C LEU A 70 -1.08 15.98 -8.70
N ALA A 71 -0.83 17.22 -9.14
CA ALA A 71 -1.37 17.75 -10.39
C ALA A 71 -0.89 16.94 -11.60
N ARG A 72 0.39 16.57 -11.64
CA ARG A 72 0.97 15.73 -12.71
C ARG A 72 0.31 14.35 -12.77
N ILE A 73 0.08 13.73 -11.61
CA ILE A 73 -0.63 12.44 -11.51
C ILE A 73 -2.06 12.60 -12.02
N TYR A 74 -2.76 13.66 -11.61
CA TYR A 74 -4.15 13.89 -12.00
C TYR A 74 -4.29 14.13 -13.50
N ILE A 75 -3.47 15.02 -14.09
CA ILE A 75 -3.47 15.31 -15.52
C ILE A 75 -3.13 14.05 -16.33
N ARG A 76 -2.11 13.28 -15.92
CA ARG A 76 -1.79 12.03 -16.62
C ARG A 76 -2.91 11.00 -16.49
N ARG A 77 -3.60 10.95 -15.36
CA ARG A 77 -4.75 10.04 -15.14
C ARG A 77 -5.90 10.40 -16.06
N THR A 78 -6.28 11.67 -16.16
CA THR A 78 -7.35 12.10 -17.08
C THR A 78 -6.97 11.79 -18.53
N LEU A 79 -5.73 12.08 -18.94
CA LEU A 79 -5.25 11.72 -20.29
C LEU A 79 -5.29 10.20 -20.56
N ARG A 80 -4.95 9.35 -19.58
CA ARG A 80 -5.08 7.89 -19.71
C ARG A 80 -6.53 7.46 -19.85
N ASN A 81 -7.43 8.06 -19.09
CA ASN A 81 -8.85 7.74 -19.20
C ASN A 81 -9.35 8.08 -20.61
N PHE A 82 -9.05 9.27 -21.13
CA PHE A 82 -9.40 9.64 -22.51
C PHE A 82 -8.83 8.67 -23.56
N ILE A 83 -7.60 8.17 -23.38
CA ILE A 83 -7.02 7.17 -24.29
C ILE A 83 -7.74 5.83 -24.17
N ASN A 84 -8.03 5.40 -22.94
CA ASN A 84 -8.76 4.16 -22.69
C ASN A 84 -10.18 4.22 -23.27
N ASP A 85 -10.91 5.32 -23.05
CA ASP A 85 -12.24 5.54 -23.60
C ASP A 85 -12.22 5.55 -25.14
N GLU A 86 -11.22 6.19 -25.75
CA GLU A 86 -11.02 6.18 -27.20
C GLU A 86 -10.72 4.77 -27.75
N MET A 87 -9.96 3.97 -26.99
CA MET A 87 -9.60 2.60 -27.36
C MET A 87 -10.79 1.62 -27.18
N GLN A 88 -11.61 1.83 -26.16
CA GLN A 88 -12.87 1.12 -25.94
C GLN A 88 -13.89 1.47 -27.03
N ALA A 89 -14.00 2.74 -27.41
CA ALA A 89 -14.87 3.18 -28.51
C ALA A 89 -14.43 2.58 -29.86
N LYS A 90 -13.13 2.28 -30.04
CA LYS A 90 -12.58 1.58 -31.21
C LYS A 90 -12.67 0.04 -31.11
N GLY A 91 -13.29 -0.50 -30.05
CA GLY A 91 -13.51 -1.94 -29.88
C GLY A 91 -12.25 -2.77 -29.57
N ILE A 92 -11.14 -2.14 -29.18
CA ILE A 92 -9.88 -2.84 -28.90
C ILE A 92 -9.89 -3.26 -27.42
N PRO A 93 -9.88 -4.56 -27.09
CA PRO A 93 -9.87 -5.02 -25.71
C PRO A 93 -8.58 -4.59 -25.00
N GLN A 94 -8.71 -4.07 -23.78
CA GLN A 94 -7.58 -3.71 -22.93
C GLN A 94 -6.72 -4.95 -22.67
N ARG A 95 -5.43 -4.89 -23.08
CA ARG A 95 -4.45 -5.93 -22.77
C ARG A 95 -4.36 -6.08 -21.26
N ALA A 96 -4.73 -7.24 -20.74
CA ALA A 96 -4.66 -7.52 -19.31
C ALA A 96 -3.25 -7.25 -18.80
N PRO A 97 -3.07 -6.57 -17.65
CA PRO A 97 -1.75 -6.33 -17.10
C PRO A 97 -1.02 -7.66 -16.92
N PRO A 98 0.27 -7.77 -17.28
CA PRO A 98 1.02 -9.01 -17.11
C PRO A 98 0.97 -9.37 -15.62
N LYS A 99 0.36 -10.52 -15.31
CA LYS A 99 0.35 -11.06 -13.95
C LYS A 99 1.80 -11.29 -13.56
N ARG A 100 2.38 -10.40 -12.77
CA ARG A 100 3.66 -10.64 -12.12
C ARG A 100 3.49 -11.90 -11.27
N LYS A 101 3.98 -13.04 -11.76
CA LYS A 101 4.08 -14.26 -10.95
C LYS A 101 4.95 -13.87 -9.75
N ARG A 102 4.33 -13.71 -8.57
CA ARG A 102 5.06 -13.58 -7.31
C ARG A 102 5.88 -14.86 -7.20
N LYS A 103 7.20 -14.76 -7.37
CA LYS A 103 8.11 -15.86 -7.09
C LYS A 103 7.87 -16.20 -5.62
N ARG A 104 7.09 -17.26 -5.34
CA ARG A 104 6.98 -17.81 -3.99
C ARG A 104 8.38 -18.31 -3.68
N VAL A 105 9.12 -17.56 -2.89
CA VAL A 105 10.30 -18.10 -2.22
C VAL A 105 9.75 -19.25 -1.36
N LYS A 106 10.08 -20.50 -1.72
CA LYS A 106 9.84 -21.68 -0.88
C LYS A 106 10.63 -21.43 0.41
N GLN A 107 10.03 -20.76 1.39
CA GLN A 107 10.54 -20.81 2.75
C GLN A 107 10.38 -22.26 3.18
N ARG A 108 11.51 -22.95 3.38
CA ARG A 108 11.55 -24.28 3.99
C ARG A 108 10.96 -24.13 5.39
N ILE A 109 9.67 -24.40 5.53
CA ILE A 109 9.03 -24.53 6.84
C ILE A 109 9.59 -25.83 7.39
N ASN A 110 10.48 -25.76 8.39
CA ASN A 110 10.81 -26.93 9.18
C ASN A 110 9.53 -27.31 9.93
N THR A 111 8.83 -28.32 9.43
CA THR A 111 7.69 -28.91 10.13
C THR A 111 8.26 -29.75 11.27
N TYR A 112 7.95 -29.35 12.49
CA TYR A 112 8.36 -30.06 13.69
C TYR A 112 7.24 -30.99 14.14
N VAL A 113 7.56 -32.25 14.37
CA VAL A 113 6.62 -33.24 14.91
C VAL A 113 7.07 -33.66 16.31
N PHE A 114 6.11 -33.82 17.21
CA PHE A 114 6.35 -34.30 18.56
C PHE A 114 6.40 -35.82 18.57
N VAL A 115 7.51 -36.37 19.08
CA VAL A 115 7.63 -37.80 19.41
C VAL A 115 7.96 -37.88 20.89
N GLY A 116 6.96 -38.19 21.73
CA GLY A 116 7.06 -38.06 23.18
C GLY A 116 7.17 -36.60 23.63
N ASN A 117 8.05 -36.30 24.59
CA ASN A 117 8.31 -34.94 25.10
C ASN A 117 9.42 -34.20 24.33
N GLN A 118 9.89 -34.72 23.20
CA GLN A 118 10.94 -34.10 22.38
C GLN A 118 10.42 -33.75 20.98
N LEU A 119 10.90 -32.62 20.46
CA LEU A 119 10.50 -32.04 19.19
C LEU A 119 11.60 -32.32 18.15
N ILE A 120 11.30 -33.13 17.13
CA ILE A 120 12.30 -33.59 16.15
C ILE A 120 11.98 -33.01 14.77
N PRO A 121 12.95 -32.41 14.04
CA PRO A 121 12.77 -31.99 12.65
C PRO A 121 12.77 -33.22 11.71
N GLN A 122 11.74 -33.37 10.88
CA GLN A 122 11.75 -34.34 9.77
C GLN A 122 12.18 -33.65 8.47
N PRO A 123 13.23 -34.14 7.77
CA PRO A 123 13.41 -33.85 6.35
C PRO A 123 12.38 -34.66 5.55
N LEU A 124 11.68 -34.01 4.62
CA LEU A 124 10.82 -34.69 3.65
C LEU A 124 11.71 -35.35 2.59
N ASP A 125 11.63 -36.67 2.48
CA ASP A 125 12.36 -37.47 1.52
C ASP A 125 11.93 -37.20 0.07
N SER A 126 12.91 -37.39 -0.81
CA SER A 126 13.10 -36.86 -2.15
C SER A 126 12.49 -37.76 -3.23
N GLU A 127 11.17 -38.02 -3.20
CA GLU A 127 10.52 -38.96 -4.15
C GLU A 127 9.39 -38.33 -5.00
N GLU A 128 8.99 -37.09 -4.70
CA GLU A 128 7.99 -36.34 -5.48
C GLU A 128 8.60 -35.43 -6.57
N GLU A 129 9.93 -35.31 -6.64
CA GLU A 129 10.61 -34.35 -7.53
C GLU A 129 10.77 -34.87 -8.97
N GLU A 130 10.90 -36.18 -9.19
CA GLU A 130 11.04 -36.76 -10.55
C GLU A 130 9.75 -36.66 -11.39
N ARG A 131 8.56 -36.65 -10.78
CA ARG A 131 7.28 -36.59 -11.53
C ARG A 131 6.97 -35.21 -12.13
N MET A 132 7.74 -34.18 -11.78
CA MET A 132 7.55 -32.81 -12.28
C MET A 132 8.59 -32.39 -13.33
N GLU A 133 9.63 -33.18 -13.58
CA GLU A 133 10.60 -32.90 -14.65
C GLU A 133 10.12 -33.40 -16.01
N GLU A 134 9.45 -34.56 -16.09
CA GLU A 134 8.92 -35.07 -17.37
C GLU A 134 7.86 -34.13 -17.99
N ASP A 135 7.05 -33.47 -17.17
CA ASP A 135 6.00 -32.53 -17.61
C ASP A 135 6.57 -31.18 -18.13
N ARG A 136 7.88 -30.92 -17.95
CA ARG A 136 8.56 -29.72 -18.47
C ARG A 136 9.21 -29.94 -19.83
N GLU A 137 9.61 -31.16 -20.16
CA GLU A 137 10.33 -31.42 -21.41
C GLU A 137 9.38 -31.58 -22.60
N GLU A 138 8.09 -31.92 -22.39
CA GLU A 138 7.12 -32.05 -23.49
C GLU A 138 6.55 -30.70 -24.01
N GLU A 139 6.68 -29.59 -23.28
CA GLU A 139 6.21 -28.26 -23.74
C GLU A 139 7.26 -27.46 -24.55
N GLU A 140 8.49 -27.96 -24.74
CA GLU A 140 9.56 -27.22 -25.43
C GLU A 140 9.59 -27.42 -26.97
N LYS A 141 8.50 -27.89 -27.58
CA LYS A 141 8.49 -28.27 -29.00
C LYS A 141 7.30 -27.77 -29.83
N ASP A 142 6.81 -26.55 -29.64
CA ASP A 142 6.11 -25.84 -30.71
C ASP A 142 6.03 -24.33 -30.46
N ASP A 143 6.89 -23.56 -31.15
CA ASP A 143 6.56 -22.24 -31.72
C ASP A 143 7.84 -21.61 -32.29
N GLY A 144 8.20 -22.07 -33.48
CA GLY A 144 9.02 -21.29 -34.39
C GLY A 144 8.13 -20.34 -35.17
N GLU A 145 7.99 -19.08 -34.76
CA GLU A 145 7.51 -18.04 -35.68
C GLU A 145 8.07 -16.64 -35.38
N ALA A 146 8.92 -16.19 -36.31
CA ALA A 146 9.19 -14.81 -36.71
C ALA A 146 9.60 -13.78 -35.64
N THR A 147 10.91 -13.50 -35.64
CA THR A 147 11.53 -12.23 -35.26
C THR A 147 10.82 -11.03 -35.91
N LYS A 148 9.88 -10.42 -35.20
CA LYS A 148 9.45 -9.03 -35.50
C LYS A 148 10.41 -8.09 -34.76
N PRO A 149 10.93 -7.02 -35.41
CA PRO A 149 11.65 -5.99 -34.68
C PRO A 149 10.70 -5.41 -33.63
N GLU A 150 11.10 -5.51 -32.37
CA GLU A 150 10.35 -5.01 -31.22
C GLU A 150 10.30 -3.48 -31.35
N GLU A 151 9.26 -2.95 -31.99
CA GLU A 151 9.00 -1.51 -31.96
C GLU A 151 8.96 -1.08 -30.49
N PRO A 152 9.69 -0.02 -30.10
CA PRO A 152 9.72 0.43 -28.72
C PRO A 152 8.29 0.64 -28.25
N PRO A 153 7.91 0.18 -27.04
CA PRO A 153 6.52 0.16 -26.61
C PRO A 153 5.90 1.53 -26.82
N GLN A 154 4.97 1.61 -27.78
CA GLN A 154 4.36 2.86 -28.21
C GLN A 154 3.70 3.50 -26.99
N ASN A 155 4.34 4.53 -26.44
CA ASN A 155 3.81 5.24 -25.29
C ASN A 155 2.73 6.19 -25.80
N LEU A 156 1.52 5.68 -26.04
CA LEU A 156 0.37 6.43 -26.54
C LEU A 156 0.12 7.73 -25.74
N LEU A 157 0.38 7.67 -24.43
CA LEU A 157 0.30 8.86 -23.57
C LEU A 157 1.39 9.90 -23.88
N ARG A 158 2.63 9.49 -24.19
CA ARG A 158 3.71 10.40 -24.62
C ARG A 158 3.33 11.08 -25.93
N GLU A 159 2.88 10.31 -26.92
CA GLU A 159 2.47 10.85 -28.23
C GLU A 159 1.33 11.85 -28.09
N LYS A 160 0.30 11.52 -27.31
CA LYS A 160 -0.84 12.42 -27.07
C LYS A 160 -0.39 13.71 -26.37
N ILE A 161 0.54 13.63 -25.40
CA ILE A 161 1.12 14.81 -24.75
C ILE A 161 1.91 15.68 -25.75
N MET A 162 2.71 15.07 -26.63
CA MET A 162 3.54 15.82 -27.59
C MET A 162 2.71 16.57 -28.64
N LYS A 163 1.53 16.03 -29.01
CA LYS A 163 0.59 16.64 -29.96
C LYS A 163 -0.16 17.85 -29.40
N LEU A 164 -0.20 18.02 -28.07
CA LEU A 164 -0.91 19.16 -27.46
C LEU A 164 -0.14 20.47 -27.71
N PRO A 165 -0.84 21.61 -27.88
CA PRO A 165 -0.25 22.93 -28.00
C PRO A 165 0.18 23.46 -26.61
N LEU A 166 1.08 22.71 -25.96
CA LEU A 166 1.64 23.04 -24.64
C LEU A 166 3.10 23.51 -24.78
N PRO A 167 3.55 24.42 -23.90
CA PRO A 167 4.97 24.73 -23.73
C PRO A 167 5.83 23.48 -23.48
N GLU A 168 7.07 23.49 -23.96
CA GLU A 168 7.99 22.35 -23.85
C GLU A 168 8.27 21.98 -22.38
N SER A 169 8.35 22.98 -21.50
CA SER A 169 8.50 22.77 -20.06
C SER A 169 7.37 21.92 -19.46
N LEU A 170 6.13 22.12 -19.90
CA LEU A 170 4.98 21.33 -19.46
C LEU A 170 4.95 19.95 -20.09
N LYS A 171 5.40 19.80 -21.35
CA LYS A 171 5.56 18.48 -21.99
C LYS A 171 6.59 17.64 -21.23
N ALA A 172 7.77 18.20 -20.97
CA ALA A 172 8.82 17.56 -20.18
C ALA A 172 8.32 17.24 -18.77
N TYR A 173 7.66 18.19 -18.11
CA TYR A 173 7.08 17.96 -16.78
C TYR A 173 6.11 16.78 -16.77
N LEU A 174 5.19 16.72 -17.72
CA LEU A 174 4.24 15.61 -17.81
C LEU A 174 4.94 14.30 -18.18
N THR A 175 5.98 14.28 -19.02
CA THR A 175 6.71 13.08 -19.41
C THR A 175 7.81 12.64 -18.42
N TYR A 176 7.92 13.30 -17.26
CA TYR A 176 8.98 13.09 -16.26
C TYR A 176 10.39 13.43 -16.76
N PHE A 177 10.53 14.47 -17.58
CA PHE A 177 11.80 14.88 -18.18
C PHE A 177 12.50 13.72 -18.88
N ARG A 178 11.75 12.75 -19.40
CA ARG A 178 12.30 11.73 -20.29
C ARG A 178 12.71 12.46 -21.55
N GLU A 179 14.00 12.77 -21.61
CA GLU A 179 14.64 13.43 -22.73
C GLU A 179 14.32 12.70 -24.04
N LYS A 180 14.41 13.44 -25.14
CA LYS A 180 14.22 12.93 -26.49
C LYS A 180 15.51 12.27 -26.97
#